data_AF-A0A2E4PNT4-F1
#
_entry.id   AF-A0A2E4PNT4-F1
#
_cell.length_a   1.000
_cell.length_b   1.000
_cell.length_c   1.000
_cell.angle_alpha   90.00
_cell.angle_beta   90.00
_cell.angle_gamma   90.00
#
_symmetry.space_group_name_H-M   'P 1'
#
loop_
_entity.id
_entity.type
_entity.pdbx_description
1 polymer ?
#
loop_
_entity_poly.entity_id
_entity_poly.type
_entity_poly.pdbx_seq_one_letter_code
_entity_poly.pdbx_strand_id
1 'polypeptide(L)'
;MEYFSWAFDNEFDLDRTFNDLNNFHTKALPTSEDKKEQLYAKIFKSNAFYLLSPVIFIWLRYQVMKFSSAEYLQSLINKSIENED
;
A
#
# COMPACT_ATOMS: atom_id res chain seq x y z
N MET A 1 -13.73 -2.57 1.88
CA MET A 1 -12.67 -1.63 1.46
C MET A 1 -12.56 -0.40 2.37
N GLU A 2 -13.54 -0.12 3.24
CA GLU A 2 -13.55 1.08 4.09
C GLU A 2 -12.52 1.12 5.24
N TYR A 3 -11.95 -0.02 5.65
CA TYR A 3 -11.07 -0.08 6.83
C TYR A 3 -9.75 0.71 6.71
N PHE A 4 -9.38 1.15 5.52
CA PHE A 4 -8.16 1.92 5.27
C PHE A 4 -8.40 3.28 4.60
N SER A 5 -9.66 3.65 4.32
CA SER A 5 -9.98 4.93 3.67
C SER A 5 -9.36 6.11 4.42
N TRP A 6 -9.52 6.11 5.75
CA TRP A 6 -9.03 7.15 6.67
C TRP A 6 -7.54 7.47 6.53
N ALA A 7 -6.73 6.51 6.05
CA ALA A 7 -5.28 6.68 5.87
C ALA A 7 -4.92 7.36 4.54
N PHE A 8 -5.90 7.56 3.66
CA PHE A 8 -5.73 8.08 2.29
C PHE A 8 -6.76 9.16 1.92
N ASP A 9 -7.56 9.66 2.87
CA ASP A 9 -8.63 10.64 2.61
C ASP A 9 -8.08 12.02 2.21
N ASN A 10 -6.88 12.39 2.66
CA ASN A 10 -6.19 13.63 2.27
C ASN A 10 -4.66 13.47 2.30
N GLU A 11 -3.95 14.45 1.71
CA GLU A 11 -2.49 14.44 1.60
C GLU A 11 -1.79 14.40 2.97
N PHE A 12 -2.32 15.08 3.98
CA PHE A 12 -1.78 15.08 5.33
C PHE A 12 -1.88 13.71 6.02
N ASP A 13 -3.02 13.03 5.91
CA ASP A 13 -3.23 11.70 6.47
C ASP A 13 -2.39 10.64 5.76
N LEU A 14 -2.20 10.80 4.46
CA LEU A 14 -1.30 9.98 3.66
C LEU A 14 0.15 10.14 4.13
N ASP A 15 0.63 11.37 4.26
CA ASP A 15 1.99 11.67 4.73
C ASP A 15 2.22 11.16 6.14
N ARG A 16 1.25 11.35 7.04
CA ARG A 16 1.30 10.80 8.40
C ARG A 16 1.40 9.28 8.39
N THR A 17 0.57 8.61 7.59
CA THR A 17 0.56 7.15 7.48
C THR A 17 1.91 6.63 6.99
N PHE A 18 2.48 7.24 5.96
CA PHE A 18 3.81 6.84 5.45
C PHE A 18 4.93 7.11 6.45
N ASN A 19 4.87 8.23 7.18
CA ASN A 19 5.84 8.52 8.24
C ASN A 19 5.75 7.52 9.38
N ASP A 20 4.55 7.16 9.83
CA ASP A 20 4.35 6.15 10.87
C ASP A 20 4.83 4.78 10.43
N LEU A 21 4.55 4.39 9.18
CA LEU A 21 5.05 3.16 8.59
C LEU A 21 6.58 3.15 8.51
N ASN A 22 7.20 4.26 8.10
CA ASN A 22 8.65 4.39 8.02
C ASN A 22 9.31 4.32 9.41
N ASN A 23 8.70 4.95 10.40
CA ASN A 23 9.14 4.88 11.79
C ASN A 23 9.05 3.45 12.33
N PHE A 24 7.93 2.77 12.08
CA PHE A 24 7.75 1.36 12.45
C PHE A 24 8.75 0.45 11.74
N HIS A 25 8.93 0.63 10.43
CA HIS A 25 9.92 -0.10 9.66
C HIS A 25 11.30 0.10 10.26
N THR A 26 11.72 1.32 10.56
CA THR A 26 13.05 1.60 11.10
C THR A 26 13.27 0.93 12.47
N LYS A 27 12.28 1.02 13.37
CA LYS A 27 12.35 0.45 14.73
C LYS A 27 12.28 -1.08 14.77
N ALA A 28 11.52 -1.70 13.87
CA ALA A 28 11.28 -3.14 13.91
C ALA A 28 12.57 -3.93 13.69
N LEU A 29 12.97 -4.72 14.69
CA LEU A 29 14.15 -5.59 14.64
C LEU A 29 13.75 -7.07 14.71
N PRO A 30 14.48 -7.99 14.04
CA PRO A 30 14.24 -9.42 14.16
C PRO A 30 14.38 -9.96 15.60
N THR A 31 15.08 -9.20 16.45
CA THR A 31 15.32 -9.49 17.87
C THR A 31 14.44 -8.66 18.80
N SER A 32 13.44 -7.91 18.28
CA SER A 32 12.53 -7.14 19.13
C SER A 32 11.75 -8.06 20.08
N GLU A 33 11.51 -7.58 21.31
CA GLU A 33 10.66 -8.26 22.30
C GLU A 33 9.18 -8.18 21.90
N ASP A 34 8.79 -7.16 21.13
CA ASP A 34 7.46 -7.07 20.54
C ASP A 34 7.33 -8.07 19.38
N LYS A 35 6.42 -9.03 19.55
CA LYS A 35 6.13 -10.07 18.56
C LYS A 35 5.71 -9.49 17.20
N LYS A 36 5.01 -8.36 17.15
CA LYS A 36 4.56 -7.73 15.90
C LYS A 36 5.74 -7.16 15.13
N GLU A 37 6.61 -6.43 15.81
CA GLU A 37 7.84 -5.88 15.22
C GLU A 37 8.78 -6.99 14.74
N GLN A 38 8.95 -8.04 15.55
CA GLN A 38 9.76 -9.18 15.19
C GLN A 38 9.23 -9.89 13.94
N LEU A 39 7.92 -10.15 13.87
CA LEU A 39 7.30 -10.81 12.72
C LEU A 39 7.43 -9.94 11.47
N TYR A 40 7.15 -8.64 11.59
CA TYR A 40 7.33 -7.69 10.51
C TYR A 40 8.77 -7.72 9.98
N ALA A 41 9.77 -7.61 10.87
CA ALA A 41 11.17 -7.59 10.48
C ALA A 41 11.61 -8.90 9.80
N LYS A 42 11.13 -10.06 10.29
CA LYS A 42 11.44 -11.36 9.68
C LYS A 42 10.94 -11.49 8.25
N ILE A 43 9.82 -10.85 7.91
CA ILE A 43 9.25 -10.89 6.57
C ILE A 43 9.90 -9.80 5.71
N PHE A 44 9.70 -8.54 6.10
CA PHE A 44 9.95 -7.36 5.26
C PHE A 44 11.39 -6.84 5.30
N LYS A 45 12.22 -7.29 6.26
CA LYS A 45 13.66 -6.98 6.30
C LYS A 45 14.53 -8.19 5.98
N SER A 46 13.95 -9.26 5.44
CA SER A 46 14.73 -10.41 5.00
C SER A 46 15.48 -10.12 3.69
N ASN A 47 16.66 -10.73 3.51
CA ASN A 47 17.42 -10.62 2.25
C ASN A 47 16.60 -11.08 1.04
N ALA A 48 15.77 -12.12 1.22
CA ALA A 48 14.88 -12.62 0.18
C ALA A 48 13.83 -11.57 -0.22
N PHE A 49 13.25 -10.87 0.75
CA PHE A 49 12.30 -9.80 0.46
C PHE A 49 12.97 -8.65 -0.30
N TYR A 50 14.16 -8.20 0.11
CA TYR A 50 14.88 -7.15 -0.63
C TYR A 50 15.21 -7.58 -2.06
N LEU A 51 15.60 -8.84 -2.27
CA LEU A 51 15.88 -9.37 -3.61
C LEU A 51 14.62 -9.40 -4.51
N LEU A 52 13.46 -9.73 -3.93
CA LEU A 52 12.18 -9.80 -4.66
C LEU A 52 11.45 -8.45 -4.71
N SER A 53 11.84 -7.47 -3.90
CA SER A 53 11.18 -6.17 -3.79
C SER A 53 11.06 -5.42 -5.12
N PRO A 54 12.03 -5.47 -6.07
CA PRO A 54 11.86 -4.84 -7.37
C PRO A 54 10.74 -5.49 -8.20
N VAL A 55 10.60 -6.82 -8.14
CA VAL A 55 9.55 -7.56 -8.85
C VAL A 55 8.17 -7.22 -8.29
N ILE A 56 8.06 -7.22 -6.96
CA ILE A 56 6.83 -6.82 -6.26
C ILE A 56 6.47 -5.37 -6.60
N PHE A 57 7.46 -4.47 -6.62
CA PHE A 57 7.25 -3.07 -6.96
C PHE A 57 6.75 -2.89 -8.40
N ILE A 58 7.36 -3.56 -9.38
CA ILE A 58 6.90 -3.51 -10.78
C ILE A 58 5.47 -4.04 -10.90
N TRP A 59 5.14 -5.14 -10.21
CA TRP A 59 3.80 -5.69 -10.21
C TRP A 59 2.77 -4.74 -9.59
N LEU A 60 3.08 -4.14 -8.43
CA LEU A 60 2.22 -3.14 -7.79
C LEU A 60 2.01 -1.92 -8.69
N ARG A 61 3.09 -1.42 -9.32
CA ARG A 61 3.02 -0.33 -10.28
C ARG A 61 2.10 -0.68 -11.46
N TYR A 62 2.23 -1.89 -12.00
CA TYR A 62 1.36 -2.36 -13.08
C TYR A 62 -0.11 -2.40 -12.65
N GLN A 63 -0.42 -2.88 -11.45
CA GLN A 63 -1.79 -2.85 -10.91
C GLN A 63 -2.30 -1.41 -10.84
N VAL A 64 -1.54 -0.49 -10.24
CA VAL A 64 -1.93 0.92 -10.13
C VAL A 64 -2.20 1.52 -11.51
N MET A 65 -1.31 1.33 -12.48
CA MET A 65 -1.49 1.84 -13.84
C MET A 65 -2.75 1.31 -14.53
N LYS A 66 -3.12 0.05 -14.26
CA LYS A 66 -4.36 -0.55 -14.78
C LYS A 66 -5.61 0.12 -14.21
N PHE A 67 -5.57 0.55 -12.95
CA PHE A 67 -6.70 1.20 -12.26
C PHE A 67 -6.67 2.73 -12.36
N SER A 68 -5.57 3.32 -12.82
CA SER A 68 -5.41 4.78 -13.02
C SER A 68 -5.44 5.20 -14.50
N SER A 69 -5.75 4.28 -15.43
CA SER A 69 -5.88 4.64 -16.84
C SER A 69 -7.16 5.46 -17.05
N ALA A 70 -7.08 6.47 -17.92
CA ALA A 70 -8.21 7.33 -18.24
C ALA A 70 -9.42 6.51 -18.73
N GLU A 71 -9.19 5.43 -19.46
CA GLU A 71 -10.23 4.50 -19.94
C GLU A 71 -10.93 3.76 -18.80
N TYR A 72 -10.21 3.33 -17.76
CA TYR A 72 -10.81 2.66 -16.62
C TYR A 72 -11.65 3.64 -15.78
N LEU A 73 -11.14 4.85 -15.53
CA LEU A 73 -11.89 5.91 -14.88
C LEU A 73 -13.15 6.30 -15.66
N GLN A 74 -13.03 6.41 -16.99
CA GLN A 74 -14.18 6.66 -17.87
C GLN A 74 -15.19 5.51 -17.82
N SER A 75 -14.73 4.25 -17.75
CA SER A 75 -15.61 3.08 -17.64
C SER A 75 -16.39 3.03 -16.32
N LEU A 76 -15.79 3.53 -15.23
CA LEU A 76 -16.45 3.64 -13.93
C LEU A 76 -17.51 4.76 -13.93
N ILE A 77 -17.20 5.91 -14.54
CA ILE A 77 -18.15 7.02 -14.73
C ILE A 77 -19.33 6.58 -15.60
N ASN A 78 -19.06 5.89 -16.71
CA ASN A 78 -20.13 5.40 -17.59
C ASN A 78 -21.03 4.39 -16.87
N LYS A 79 -20.45 3.49 -16.07
CA LYS A 79 -21.21 2.54 -15.23
C LYS A 79 -22.03 3.23 -14.14
N SER A 80 -21.56 4.30 -13.52
CA SER A 80 -22.34 5.00 -12.49
C SER A 80 -23.55 5.71 -13.11
N ILE A 81 -23.40 6.29 -14.31
CA ILE A 81 -24.50 6.92 -15.04
C ILE A 81 -25.56 5.90 -15.47
N GLU A 82 -25.13 4.74 -15.98
CA GLU A 82 -26.05 3.65 -16.39
C GLU A 82 -26.87 3.04 -15.23
N ASN A 83 -26.44 3.21 -13.97
CA ASN A 83 -27.15 2.68 -12.80
C ASN A 83 -28.03 3.75 -12.11
N GLU A 84 -28.04 5.00 -12.59
CA GLU A 84 -28.92 6.07 -12.10
C GLU A 84 -30.21 6.23 -12.93
N ASP A 85 -30.32 5.55 -14.07
CA ASP A 85 -31.55 5.38 -14.88
C ASP A 85 -32.26 4.05 -14.56
#